data_AF-A0A3C1FID2-F1
#
_entry.id   AF-A0A3C1FID2-F1
#
_cell.length_a   1.000
_cell.length_b   1.000
_cell.length_c   1.000
_cell.angle_alpha   90.00
_cell.angle_beta   90.00
_cell.angle_gamma   90.00
#
_symmetry.space_group_name_H-M   'P 1'
#
loop_
_entity.id
_entity.type
_entity.pdbx_description
1 polymer ?
#
loop_
_entity_poly.entity_id
_entity_poly.type
_entity_poly.pdbx_seq_one_letter_code
_entity_poly.pdbx_strand_id
1 'polypeptide(L)'
;FNVEGVDELTLSPEALAGIFAGTITKWNDPAITATNSGAKLPAAAINPVHRADDSGTTENFTDTMNVLAPSVWTWEADGLWPDGLKGEAATGTSGVVQAVTTGTNMIGYADASQAGELGTAKLLVNGTAQAPTAEAAAAIVDNSPLESGREANDLAVALDRKAEGAYPAVLLSYAIVCQTYTDSATANLVKSYVGYMASAEGQAAAAEAAGSAPLSASMQAKVKTAIDSVK
;
A
#
# COMPACT_ATOMS: atom_id res chain seq x y z
N PHE A 1 11.62 7.65 0.48
CA PHE A 1 12.55 8.21 1.48
C PHE A 1 13.62 9.01 0.77
N ASN A 2 14.25 9.93 1.48
CA ASN A 2 15.39 10.71 1.01
C ASN A 2 16.40 10.79 2.14
N VAL A 3 17.42 9.93 2.09
CA VAL A 3 18.44 9.78 3.14
C VAL A 3 19.80 9.79 2.46
N GLU A 4 20.66 10.71 2.90
CA GLU A 4 21.95 10.93 2.25
C GLU A 4 22.82 9.67 2.30
N GLY A 5 23.32 9.24 1.13
CA GLY A 5 24.20 8.07 1.01
C GLY A 5 23.51 6.72 1.20
N VAL A 6 22.18 6.67 1.14
CA VAL A 6 21.38 5.44 1.27
C VAL A 6 20.60 5.20 -0.02
N ASP A 7 21.02 4.22 -0.80
CA ASP A 7 20.36 3.83 -2.05
C ASP A 7 19.29 2.75 -1.83
N GLU A 8 19.52 1.85 -0.87
CA GLU A 8 18.59 0.80 -0.47
C GLU A 8 18.30 0.88 1.02
N LEU A 9 17.01 0.70 1.37
CA LEU A 9 16.56 0.68 2.74
C LEU A 9 15.58 -0.48 2.93
N THR A 10 15.87 -1.35 3.90
CA THR A 10 14.96 -2.40 4.37
C THR A 10 14.58 -2.10 5.81
N LEU A 11 13.29 -2.10 6.13
CA LEU A 11 12.80 -1.87 7.50
C LEU A 11 12.01 -3.09 7.97
N SER A 12 12.15 -3.46 9.24
CA SER A 12 11.12 -4.29 9.88
C SER A 12 9.85 -3.44 10.10
N PRO A 13 8.66 -4.06 10.18
CA PRO A 13 7.44 -3.34 10.51
C PRO A 13 7.54 -2.58 11.84
N GLU A 14 8.21 -3.14 12.85
CA GLU A 14 8.43 -2.49 14.15
C GLU A 14 9.36 -1.29 14.02
N ALA A 15 10.40 -1.36 13.19
CA ALA A 15 11.28 -0.23 12.94
C ALA A 15 10.54 0.90 12.22
N LEU A 16 9.74 0.57 11.21
CA LEU A 16 8.90 1.54 10.50
C LEU A 16 7.85 2.18 11.44
N ALA A 17 7.14 1.36 12.22
CA ALA A 17 6.19 1.84 13.21
C ALA A 17 6.87 2.75 14.25
N GLY A 18 8.06 2.37 14.73
CA GLY A 18 8.82 3.16 15.69
C GLY A 18 9.30 4.51 15.16
N ILE A 19 9.61 4.60 13.86
CA ILE A 19 9.92 5.87 13.19
C ILE A 19 8.72 6.82 13.27
N PHE A 20 7.54 6.34 12.87
CA PHE A 20 6.34 7.18 12.82
C PHE A 20 5.69 7.41 14.21
N ALA A 21 5.92 6.50 15.16
CA ALA A 21 5.56 6.69 16.57
C ALA A 21 6.56 7.59 17.33
N GLY A 22 7.69 7.95 16.70
CA GLY A 22 8.72 8.82 17.27
C GLY A 22 9.63 8.17 18.32
N THR A 23 9.61 6.84 18.45
CA THR A 23 10.51 6.10 19.35
C THR A 23 11.87 5.82 18.71
N ILE A 24 11.93 5.75 17.37
CA ILE A 24 13.16 5.68 16.58
C ILE A 24 13.38 7.02 15.90
N THR A 25 14.42 7.74 16.32
CA THR A 25 14.62 9.16 15.96
C THR A 25 15.86 9.41 15.12
N LYS A 26 16.70 8.39 14.88
CA LYS A 26 17.92 8.50 14.08
C LYS A 26 18.10 7.35 13.10
N TRP A 27 18.65 7.63 11.93
CA TRP A 27 18.85 6.63 10.88
C TRP A 27 19.81 5.51 11.26
N ASN A 28 20.80 5.78 12.12
CA ASN A 28 21.75 4.78 12.62
C ASN A 28 21.25 4.00 13.86
N ASP A 29 19.95 4.03 14.15
CA ASP A 29 19.37 3.26 15.25
C ASP A 29 19.63 1.74 15.08
N PRO A 30 19.94 0.99 16.15
CA PRO A 30 20.13 -0.46 16.10
C PRO A 30 18.99 -1.22 15.39
N ALA A 31 17.74 -0.79 15.55
CA ALA A 31 16.59 -1.41 14.90
C ALA A 31 16.61 -1.27 13.37
N ILE A 32 17.17 -0.16 12.85
CA ILE A 32 17.32 0.08 11.41
C ILE A 32 18.59 -0.58 10.89
N THR A 33 19.71 -0.46 11.60
CA THR A 33 20.99 -1.04 11.17
C THR A 33 20.97 -2.57 11.10
N ALA A 34 20.17 -3.23 11.94
CA ALA A 34 20.00 -4.68 11.94
C ALA A 34 19.55 -5.26 10.58
N THR A 35 18.73 -4.52 9.83
CA THR A 35 18.22 -4.94 8.50
C THR A 35 19.01 -4.32 7.34
N ASN A 36 20.04 -3.52 7.62
CA ASN A 36 20.81 -2.76 6.62
C ASN A 36 22.32 -2.81 6.90
N SER A 37 22.85 -3.96 7.31
CA SER A 37 24.24 -4.10 7.78
C SER A 37 25.33 -3.72 6.77
N GLY A 38 25.00 -3.67 5.47
CA GLY A 38 25.89 -3.21 4.40
C GLY A 38 25.80 -1.71 4.09
N ALA A 39 24.80 -0.99 4.61
CA ALA A 39 24.58 0.42 4.33
C ALA A 39 25.25 1.32 5.37
N LYS A 40 25.79 2.46 4.92
CA LYS A 40 26.33 3.49 5.82
C LYS A 40 25.20 4.44 6.26
N LEU A 41 24.38 3.98 7.20
CA LEU A 41 23.28 4.79 7.72
C LEU A 41 23.82 5.99 8.53
N PRO A 42 23.36 7.23 8.24
CA PRO A 42 23.87 8.43 8.89
C PRO A 42 23.41 8.53 10.35
N ALA A 43 24.20 9.18 11.20
CA ALA A 43 23.79 9.55 12.56
C ALA A 43 22.86 10.80 12.58
N ALA A 44 21.99 10.92 11.58
CA ALA A 44 21.10 12.04 11.37
C ALA A 44 19.71 11.77 11.97
N ALA A 45 19.02 12.85 12.37
CA ALA A 45 17.64 12.77 12.81
C ALA A 45 16.73 12.30 11.67
N ILE A 46 15.71 11.50 12.00
CA ILE A 46 14.66 11.08 11.07
C ILE A 46 13.54 12.11 11.10
N ASN A 47 13.13 12.55 9.91
CA ASN A 47 12.03 13.49 9.73
C ASN A 47 10.86 12.77 9.05
N PRO A 48 9.95 12.13 9.81
CA PRO A 48 8.78 11.48 9.23
C PRO A 48 7.78 12.53 8.73
N VAL A 49 7.21 12.28 7.55
CA VAL A 49 6.16 13.09 6.95
C VAL A 49 4.89 12.24 6.82
N HIS A 50 3.77 12.76 7.33
CA HIS A 50 2.46 12.13 7.26
C HIS A 50 1.44 13.03 6.56
N ARG A 51 0.27 12.47 6.26
CA ARG A 51 -0.85 13.24 5.69
C ARG A 51 -1.47 14.15 6.73
N ALA A 52 -1.80 15.37 6.32
CA ALA A 52 -2.50 16.36 7.14
C ALA A 52 -4.03 16.25 7.03
N ASP A 53 -4.51 15.59 5.98
CA ASP A 53 -5.91 15.41 5.62
C ASP A 53 -6.33 13.95 5.72
N ASP A 54 -7.64 13.72 5.85
CA ASP A 54 -8.23 12.38 5.84
C ASP A 54 -7.90 11.63 4.54
N SER A 55 -7.43 10.40 4.68
CA SER A 55 -6.64 9.73 3.65
C SER A 55 -6.70 8.21 3.77
N GLY A 56 -7.24 7.54 2.75
CA GLY A 56 -7.16 6.09 2.63
C GLY A 56 -5.72 5.56 2.59
N THR A 57 -4.73 6.35 2.14
CA THR A 57 -3.32 5.97 2.22
C THR A 57 -2.82 5.94 3.68
N THR A 58 -3.34 6.84 4.53
CA THR A 58 -3.04 6.86 5.96
C THR A 58 -3.71 5.69 6.66
N GLU A 59 -4.97 5.42 6.35
CA GLU A 59 -5.70 4.27 6.89
C GLU A 59 -4.99 2.96 6.54
N ASN A 60 -4.59 2.80 5.26
CA ASN A 60 -3.84 1.62 4.83
C ASN A 60 -2.47 1.50 5.52
N PHE A 61 -1.76 2.62 5.71
CA PHE A 61 -0.48 2.63 6.43
C PHE A 61 -0.66 2.22 7.90
N THR A 62 -1.61 2.82 8.60
CA THR A 62 -1.86 2.56 10.03
C THR A 62 -2.42 1.16 10.26
N ASP A 63 -3.31 0.66 9.41
CA ASP A 63 -3.76 -0.73 9.41
C ASP A 63 -2.61 -1.72 9.19
N THR A 64 -1.70 -1.43 8.25
CA THR A 64 -0.51 -2.27 8.04
C THR A 64 0.33 -2.35 9.32
N MET A 65 0.52 -1.23 10.02
CA MET A 65 1.28 -1.20 11.27
C MET A 65 0.55 -1.91 12.41
N ASN A 66 -0.77 -1.81 12.51
CA ASN A 66 -1.56 -2.57 13.48
C ASN A 66 -1.41 -4.08 13.30
N VAL A 67 -1.42 -4.57 12.06
CA VAL A 67 -1.32 -6.01 11.79
C VAL A 67 0.10 -6.54 11.99
N LEU A 68 1.11 -5.77 11.57
CA LEU A 68 2.49 -6.22 11.52
C LEU A 68 3.36 -5.80 12.71
N ALA A 69 3.01 -4.72 13.40
CA ALA A 69 3.76 -4.20 14.55
C ALA A 69 2.85 -3.84 15.74
N PRO A 70 1.90 -4.72 16.17
CA PRO A 70 0.90 -4.39 17.19
C PRO A 70 1.47 -4.06 18.57
N SER A 71 2.73 -4.43 18.85
CA SER A 71 3.42 -4.09 20.09
C SER A 71 4.01 -2.68 20.10
N VAL A 72 4.14 -2.04 18.92
CA VAL A 72 4.72 -0.70 18.74
C VAL A 72 3.65 0.29 18.28
N TRP A 73 2.81 -0.10 17.33
CA TRP A 73 1.71 0.71 16.83
C TRP A 73 0.41 0.27 17.52
N THR A 74 -0.10 1.12 18.41
CA THR A 74 -1.31 0.84 19.20
C THR A 74 -2.46 1.80 18.90
N TRP A 75 -2.33 2.60 17.83
CA TRP A 75 -3.38 3.50 17.38
C TRP A 75 -4.26 2.79 16.36
N GLU A 76 -5.56 3.05 16.43
CA GLU A 76 -6.53 2.49 15.48
C GLU A 76 -6.15 2.81 14.03
N ALA A 77 -6.56 1.92 13.12
CA ALA A 77 -6.48 2.21 11.70
C ALA A 77 -7.50 3.30 11.36
N ASP A 78 -7.01 4.44 10.87
CA ASP A 78 -7.84 5.61 10.55
C ASP A 78 -7.18 6.40 9.41
N GLY A 79 -8.00 7.09 8.62
CA GLY A 79 -7.52 8.00 7.58
C GLY A 79 -6.95 9.30 8.14
N LEU A 80 -7.30 9.64 9.39
CA LEU A 80 -6.72 10.74 10.15
C LEU A 80 -5.44 10.30 10.88
N TRP A 81 -4.42 11.14 10.81
CA TRP A 81 -3.18 10.88 11.54
C TRP A 81 -3.42 10.96 13.06
N PRO A 82 -2.88 10.03 13.88
CA PRO A 82 -3.16 10.02 15.31
C PRO A 82 -2.70 11.29 16.04
N ASP A 83 -3.58 11.82 16.90
CA ASP A 83 -3.28 12.98 17.74
C ASP A 83 -2.07 12.73 18.65
N GLY A 84 -1.21 13.75 18.76
CA GLY A 84 -0.04 13.73 19.65
C GLY A 84 1.20 13.05 19.06
N LEU A 85 1.09 12.34 17.94
CA LEU A 85 2.26 11.91 17.17
C LEU A 85 2.89 13.10 16.46
N LYS A 86 4.23 13.12 16.46
CA LYS A 86 5.02 14.16 15.81
C LYS A 86 5.34 13.76 14.38
N GLY A 87 5.63 14.75 13.56
CA GLY A 87 6.03 14.59 12.18
C GLY A 87 5.68 15.85 11.41
N GLU A 88 6.22 15.97 10.21
CA GLU A 88 5.76 16.99 9.29
C GLU A 88 4.42 16.55 8.69
N ALA A 89 3.43 17.44 8.72
CA ALA A 89 2.13 17.17 8.14
C ALA A 89 2.04 17.83 6.76
N ALA A 90 1.70 17.06 5.72
CA ALA A 90 1.55 17.56 4.37
C ALA A 90 0.19 17.18 3.77
N THR A 91 -0.42 18.11 3.03
CA THR A 91 -1.74 17.88 2.40
C THR A 91 -1.60 17.06 1.12
N GLY A 92 -2.36 15.98 1.02
CA GLY A 92 -2.37 15.10 -0.14
C GLY A 92 -1.09 14.29 -0.33
N THR A 93 -1.15 13.27 -1.19
CA THR A 93 0.01 12.45 -1.55
C THR A 93 1.13 13.28 -2.18
N SER A 94 0.79 14.24 -3.04
CA SER A 94 1.77 15.13 -3.68
C SER A 94 2.51 16.00 -2.67
N GLY A 95 1.85 16.47 -1.60
CA GLY A 95 2.49 17.22 -0.53
C GLY A 95 3.51 16.38 0.23
N VAL A 96 3.15 15.13 0.58
CA VAL A 96 4.07 14.20 1.26
C VAL A 96 5.29 13.90 0.38
N VAL A 97 5.07 13.59 -0.90
CA VAL A 97 6.15 13.32 -1.87
C VAL A 97 7.05 14.54 -2.05
N GLN A 98 6.47 15.74 -2.15
CA GLN A 98 7.23 16.98 -2.31
C GLN A 98 8.09 17.27 -1.07
N ALA A 99 7.55 17.10 0.13
CA ALA A 99 8.29 17.26 1.37
C ALA A 99 9.51 16.33 1.39
N VAL A 100 9.31 15.03 1.15
CA VAL A 100 10.41 14.04 1.11
C VAL A 100 11.43 14.37 0.02
N THR A 101 10.98 14.85 -1.15
CA THR A 101 11.87 15.24 -2.26
C THR A 101 12.77 16.42 -1.89
N THR A 102 12.23 17.46 -1.25
CA THR A 102 13.00 18.67 -0.95
C THR A 102 13.75 18.63 0.37
N GLY A 103 13.29 17.82 1.32
CA GLY A 103 13.94 17.67 2.61
C GLY A 103 15.12 16.71 2.58
N THR A 104 15.74 16.52 3.72
CA THR A 104 16.85 15.58 3.90
C THR A 104 16.58 14.71 5.11
N ASN A 105 16.99 13.45 5.03
CA ASN A 105 16.75 12.45 6.08
C ASN A 105 15.25 12.23 6.35
N MET A 106 14.44 12.33 5.29
CA MET A 106 12.98 12.25 5.34
C MET A 106 12.45 10.89 4.90
N ILE A 107 11.33 10.50 5.49
CA ILE A 107 10.55 9.34 5.09
C ILE A 107 9.06 9.66 5.19
N GLY A 108 8.29 9.22 4.21
CA GLY A 108 6.84 9.34 4.18
C GLY A 108 6.24 8.09 3.54
N TYR A 109 4.92 8.06 3.44
CA TYR A 109 4.17 7.00 2.76
C TYR A 109 3.33 7.60 1.62
N ALA A 110 3.32 6.91 0.49
CA ALA A 110 2.62 7.30 -0.73
C ALA A 110 2.34 6.06 -1.58
N ASP A 111 1.45 6.18 -2.56
CA ASP A 111 1.31 5.16 -3.60
C ASP A 111 2.66 4.98 -4.32
N ALA A 112 3.03 3.73 -4.62
CA ALA A 112 4.34 3.41 -5.19
C ALA A 112 4.62 4.17 -6.50
N SER A 113 3.58 4.39 -7.32
CA SER A 113 3.68 5.14 -8.57
C SER A 113 4.02 6.62 -8.39
N GLN A 114 3.77 7.17 -7.21
CA GLN A 114 4.04 8.58 -6.89
C GLN A 114 5.45 8.80 -6.34
N ALA A 115 6.20 7.74 -6.04
CA ALA A 115 7.54 7.85 -5.49
C ALA A 115 8.54 8.49 -6.47
N GLY A 116 8.34 8.32 -7.79
CA GLY A 116 9.23 8.86 -8.81
C GLY A 116 10.67 8.36 -8.64
N GLU A 117 11.61 9.30 -8.47
CA GLU A 117 13.04 9.00 -8.25
C GLU A 117 13.43 8.83 -6.77
N LEU A 118 12.48 8.99 -5.85
CA LEU A 118 12.74 8.77 -4.42
C LEU A 118 13.04 7.31 -4.14
N GLY A 119 13.89 7.05 -3.14
CA GLY A 119 14.11 5.70 -2.63
C GLY A 119 12.81 5.11 -2.07
N THR A 120 12.54 3.83 -2.33
CA THR A 120 11.41 3.09 -1.76
C THR A 120 11.91 2.06 -0.75
N ALA A 121 11.28 2.00 0.42
CA ALA A 121 11.71 1.07 1.47
C ALA A 121 11.16 -0.33 1.20
N LYS A 122 12.00 -1.34 1.36
CA LYS A 122 11.58 -2.75 1.45
C LYS A 122 11.07 -3.01 2.86
N LEU A 123 10.03 -3.83 3.00
CA LEU A 123 9.52 -4.29 4.29
C LEU A 123 9.91 -5.73 4.54
N LEU A 124 10.43 -6.01 5.74
CA LEU A 124 10.75 -7.36 6.16
C LEU A 124 9.45 -8.08 6.59
N VAL A 125 8.99 -9.03 5.78
CA VAL A 125 7.84 -9.88 6.09
C VAL A 125 8.32 -11.32 6.16
N ASN A 126 8.06 -11.99 7.28
CA ASN A 126 8.50 -13.37 7.53
C ASN A 126 10.00 -13.58 7.26
N GLY A 127 10.83 -12.61 7.64
CA GLY A 127 12.30 -12.65 7.45
C GLY A 127 12.78 -12.38 6.01
N THR A 128 11.88 -12.07 5.08
CA THR A 128 12.23 -11.76 3.68
C THR A 128 11.92 -10.31 3.36
N ALA A 129 12.86 -9.62 2.71
CA ALA A 129 12.67 -8.24 2.28
C ALA A 129 11.75 -8.21 1.04
N GLN A 130 10.62 -7.52 1.16
CA GLN A 130 9.64 -7.35 0.09
C GLN A 130 9.69 -5.91 -0.42
N ALA A 131 9.84 -5.74 -1.73
CA ALA A 131 9.78 -4.43 -2.37
C ALA A 131 8.34 -4.11 -2.83
N PRO A 132 7.94 -2.83 -2.91
CA PRO A 132 6.62 -2.43 -3.39
C PRO A 132 6.54 -2.51 -4.93
N THR A 133 6.57 -3.73 -5.49
CA THR A 133 6.43 -3.95 -6.93
C THR A 133 5.00 -4.35 -7.31
N ALA A 134 4.66 -4.23 -8.60
CA ALA A 134 3.37 -4.66 -9.11
C ALA A 134 3.14 -6.16 -8.89
N GLU A 135 4.18 -6.98 -9.04
CA GLU A 135 4.11 -8.43 -8.80
C GLU A 135 3.83 -8.74 -7.33
N ALA A 136 4.51 -8.07 -6.40
CA ALA A 136 4.28 -8.25 -4.97
C ALA A 136 2.89 -7.79 -4.54
N ALA A 137 2.36 -6.74 -5.18
CA ALA A 137 1.00 -6.24 -4.97
C ALA A 137 -0.08 -7.17 -5.56
N ALA A 138 0.18 -7.84 -6.68
CA ALA A 138 -0.72 -8.87 -7.19
C ALA A 138 -0.67 -10.15 -6.33
N ALA A 139 0.52 -10.53 -5.87
CA ALA A 139 0.72 -11.73 -5.06
C ALA A 139 -0.04 -11.68 -3.73
N ILE A 140 -0.09 -10.53 -3.04
CA ILE A 140 -0.85 -10.44 -1.79
C ILE A 140 -2.34 -10.69 -2.02
N VAL A 141 -2.89 -10.23 -3.14
CA VAL A 141 -4.30 -10.42 -3.50
C VAL A 141 -4.59 -11.89 -3.81
N ASP A 142 -3.69 -12.55 -4.54
CA ASP A 142 -3.83 -13.97 -4.89
C ASP A 142 -3.69 -14.89 -3.67
N ASN A 143 -2.83 -14.52 -2.71
CA ASN A 143 -2.56 -15.30 -1.51
C ASN A 143 -3.54 -15.01 -0.37
N SER A 144 -4.36 -13.97 -0.49
CA SER A 144 -5.36 -13.61 0.51
C SER A 144 -6.66 -14.39 0.31
N PRO A 145 -7.33 -14.81 1.39
CA PRO A 145 -8.66 -15.39 1.28
C PRO A 145 -9.70 -14.35 0.85
N LEU A 146 -10.80 -14.82 0.27
CA LEU A 146 -12.01 -13.99 0.14
C LEU A 146 -12.71 -13.90 1.49
N GLU A 147 -13.42 -12.81 1.70
CA GLU A 147 -14.30 -12.60 2.85
C GLU A 147 -15.36 -13.71 2.93
N SER A 148 -15.60 -14.21 4.14
CA SER A 148 -16.57 -15.27 4.38
C SER A 148 -18.02 -14.76 4.41
N GLY A 149 -18.99 -15.65 4.14
CA GLY A 149 -20.42 -15.29 4.17
C GLY A 149 -20.89 -14.41 3.01
N ARG A 150 -20.11 -14.33 1.95
CA ARG A 150 -20.34 -13.53 0.74
C ARG A 150 -20.90 -14.40 -0.38
N GLU A 151 -21.62 -13.79 -1.31
CA GLU A 151 -22.09 -14.46 -2.52
C GLU A 151 -20.90 -14.81 -3.44
N ALA A 152 -21.06 -15.84 -4.29
CA ALA A 152 -19.96 -16.33 -5.14
C ALA A 152 -19.38 -15.28 -6.11
N ASN A 153 -20.14 -14.23 -6.42
CA ASN A 153 -19.75 -13.11 -7.28
C ASN A 153 -19.36 -11.83 -6.49
N ASP A 154 -19.33 -11.87 -5.16
CA ASP A 154 -18.75 -10.82 -4.31
C ASP A 154 -17.31 -11.25 -3.96
N LEU A 155 -16.35 -10.55 -4.57
CA LEU A 155 -14.92 -10.86 -4.48
C LEU A 155 -14.19 -9.98 -3.46
N ALA A 156 -14.87 -9.53 -2.40
CA ALA A 156 -14.22 -8.87 -1.27
C ALA A 156 -13.10 -9.76 -0.71
N VAL A 157 -11.88 -9.22 -0.66
CA VAL A 157 -10.67 -9.91 -0.19
C VAL A 157 -10.42 -9.56 1.27
N ALA A 158 -10.28 -10.59 2.12
CA ALA A 158 -9.77 -10.46 3.47
C ALA A 158 -8.23 -10.43 3.38
N LEU A 159 -7.67 -9.22 3.24
CA LEU A 159 -6.26 -9.03 2.91
C LEU A 159 -5.33 -9.61 3.99
N ASP A 160 -4.55 -10.63 3.65
CA ASP A 160 -3.53 -11.20 4.51
C ASP A 160 -2.22 -10.41 4.37
N ARG A 161 -2.05 -9.39 5.23
CA ARG A 161 -0.82 -8.58 5.28
C ARG A 161 0.42 -9.36 5.74
N LYS A 162 0.28 -10.63 6.14
CA LYS A 162 1.38 -11.52 6.52
C LYS A 162 1.68 -12.59 5.45
N ALA A 163 1.00 -12.53 4.30
CA ALA A 163 1.20 -13.47 3.21
C ALA A 163 2.67 -13.49 2.76
N GLU A 164 3.20 -14.70 2.57
CA GLU A 164 4.57 -14.89 2.10
C GLU A 164 4.75 -14.39 0.67
N GLY A 165 5.93 -13.83 0.37
CA GLY A 165 6.29 -13.36 -0.98
C GLY A 165 5.54 -12.09 -1.44
N ALA A 166 4.88 -11.38 -0.53
CA ALA A 166 4.00 -10.27 -0.87
C ALA A 166 4.33 -8.99 -0.09
N TYR A 167 4.11 -7.83 -0.72
CA TYR A 167 4.31 -6.55 -0.04
C TYR A 167 3.06 -6.21 0.79
N PRO A 168 3.18 -5.85 2.08
CA PRO A 168 2.05 -5.87 3.00
C PRO A 168 1.19 -4.60 2.98
N ALA A 169 1.73 -3.47 2.50
CA ALA A 169 1.03 -2.19 2.45
C ALA A 169 0.38 -1.98 1.07
N VAL A 170 -0.66 -2.76 0.77
CA VAL A 170 -1.39 -2.71 -0.50
C VAL A 170 -2.83 -2.27 -0.26
N LEU A 171 -3.35 -1.43 -1.15
CA LEU A 171 -4.73 -0.97 -1.15
C LEU A 171 -5.47 -1.56 -2.37
N LEU A 172 -6.61 -2.19 -2.13
CA LEU A 172 -7.44 -2.77 -3.19
C LEU A 172 -8.59 -1.82 -3.56
N SER A 173 -8.74 -1.56 -4.85
CA SER A 173 -9.89 -0.81 -5.39
C SER A 173 -10.96 -1.76 -5.91
N TYR A 174 -12.21 -1.51 -5.53
CA TYR A 174 -13.35 -2.32 -5.96
C TYR A 174 -14.30 -1.52 -6.86
N ALA A 175 -14.77 -2.14 -7.94
CA ALA A 175 -15.94 -1.69 -8.67
C ALA A 175 -17.19 -2.38 -8.08
N ILE A 176 -18.01 -1.62 -7.37
CA ILE A 176 -19.25 -2.14 -6.77
C ILE A 176 -20.40 -1.86 -7.74
N VAL A 177 -21.05 -2.93 -8.21
CA VAL A 177 -22.16 -2.87 -9.18
C VAL A 177 -23.35 -3.70 -8.73
N CYS A 178 -24.53 -3.39 -9.25
CA CYS A 178 -25.71 -4.23 -9.02
C CYS A 178 -25.58 -5.52 -9.82
N GLN A 179 -26.03 -6.64 -9.25
CA GLN A 179 -26.12 -7.88 -10.02
C GLN A 179 -27.28 -7.85 -11.02
N THR A 180 -28.38 -7.17 -10.68
CA THR A 180 -29.56 -7.06 -11.53
C THR A 180 -29.94 -5.60 -11.74
N TYR A 181 -30.19 -5.22 -12.98
CA TYR A 181 -30.69 -3.92 -13.38
C TYR A 181 -32.10 -4.04 -13.97
N THR A 182 -32.91 -3.00 -13.81
CA THR A 182 -34.25 -2.94 -14.42
C THR A 182 -34.19 -2.80 -15.94
N ASP A 183 -33.18 -2.07 -16.43
CA ASP A 183 -32.96 -1.83 -17.86
C ASP A 183 -31.76 -2.64 -18.37
N SER A 184 -32.04 -3.51 -19.33
CA SER A 184 -31.03 -4.37 -19.98
C SER A 184 -29.94 -3.57 -20.71
N ALA A 185 -30.23 -2.37 -21.22
CA ALA A 185 -29.21 -1.55 -21.87
C ALA A 185 -28.20 -1.04 -20.84
N THR A 186 -28.68 -0.64 -19.66
CA THR A 186 -27.83 -0.28 -18.52
C THR A 186 -27.00 -1.47 -18.02
N ALA A 187 -27.61 -2.66 -17.87
CA ALA A 187 -26.87 -3.89 -17.50
C ALA A 187 -25.71 -4.16 -18.48
N ASN A 188 -25.97 -4.09 -19.78
CA ASN A 188 -24.98 -4.32 -20.82
C ASN A 188 -23.86 -3.25 -20.80
N LEU A 189 -24.20 -1.99 -20.54
CA LEU A 189 -23.21 -0.91 -20.43
C LEU A 189 -22.29 -1.12 -19.23
N VAL A 190 -22.85 -1.41 -18.05
CA VAL A 190 -22.09 -1.70 -16.83
C VAL A 190 -21.17 -2.89 -17.05
N LYS A 191 -21.71 -3.98 -17.60
CA LYS A 191 -20.94 -5.19 -17.91
C LYS A 191 -19.79 -4.90 -18.87
N SER A 192 -20.02 -4.09 -19.90
CA SER A 192 -18.98 -3.71 -20.86
C SER A 192 -17.91 -2.83 -20.24
N TYR A 193 -18.30 -1.82 -19.45
CA TYR A 193 -17.37 -0.86 -18.85
C TYR A 193 -16.50 -1.51 -17.78
N VAL A 194 -17.10 -2.22 -16.81
CA VAL A 194 -16.34 -2.92 -15.76
C VAL A 194 -15.57 -4.11 -16.35
N GLY A 195 -16.13 -4.77 -17.37
CA GLY A 195 -15.44 -5.79 -18.15
C GLY A 195 -14.17 -5.28 -18.81
N TYR A 196 -14.20 -4.08 -19.39
CA TYR A 196 -13.00 -3.42 -19.90
C TYR A 196 -12.02 -3.09 -18.78
N MET A 197 -12.46 -2.48 -17.67
CA MET A 197 -11.58 -2.16 -16.53
C MET A 197 -10.83 -3.39 -16.00
N ALA A 198 -11.49 -4.55 -15.95
CA ALA A 198 -10.91 -5.81 -15.46
C ALA A 198 -10.15 -6.62 -16.52
N SER A 199 -10.22 -6.22 -17.79
CA SER A 199 -9.52 -6.89 -18.90
C SER A 199 -8.01 -6.64 -18.86
N ALA A 200 -7.25 -7.44 -19.61
CA ALA A 200 -5.81 -7.23 -19.75
C ALA A 200 -5.50 -5.84 -20.32
N GLU A 201 -6.29 -5.37 -21.28
CA GLU A 201 -6.15 -4.04 -21.89
C GLU A 201 -6.45 -2.92 -20.90
N GLY A 202 -7.53 -3.02 -20.12
CA GLY A 202 -7.88 -2.01 -19.13
C GLY A 202 -6.90 -1.96 -17.96
N GLN A 203 -6.44 -3.12 -17.49
CA GLN A 203 -5.40 -3.21 -16.45
C GLN A 203 -4.07 -2.63 -16.94
N ALA A 204 -3.67 -2.91 -18.19
CA ALA A 204 -2.49 -2.32 -18.80
C ALA A 204 -2.61 -0.80 -18.92
N ALA A 205 -3.77 -0.29 -19.35
CA ALA A 205 -4.01 1.16 -19.44
C ALA A 205 -3.94 1.83 -18.05
N ALA A 206 -4.46 1.18 -17.00
CA ALA A 206 -4.35 1.69 -15.63
C ALA A 206 -2.92 1.68 -15.10
N ALA A 207 -2.15 0.63 -15.40
CA ALA A 207 -0.74 0.53 -15.06
C ALA A 207 0.08 1.64 -15.75
N GLU A 208 -0.17 1.89 -17.03
CA GLU A 208 0.52 2.95 -17.79
C GLU A 208 0.16 4.35 -17.28
N ALA A 209 -1.13 4.61 -17.06
CA ALA A 209 -1.60 5.95 -16.71
C ALA A 209 -1.39 6.34 -15.24
N ALA A 210 -1.46 5.38 -14.31
CA ALA A 210 -1.47 5.62 -12.87
C ALA A 210 -0.47 4.78 -12.08
N GLY A 211 0.22 3.83 -12.71
CA GLY A 211 1.13 2.90 -12.05
C GLY A 211 0.42 1.87 -11.16
N SER A 212 -0.87 1.61 -11.39
CA SER A 212 -1.61 0.56 -10.69
C SER A 212 -1.02 -0.81 -10.99
N ALA A 213 -0.90 -1.65 -9.95
CA ALA A 213 -0.51 -3.05 -10.12
C ALA A 213 -1.63 -3.83 -10.83
N PRO A 214 -1.36 -4.49 -11.98
CA PRO A 214 -2.36 -5.32 -12.64
C PRO A 214 -2.78 -6.49 -11.77
N LEU A 215 -4.08 -6.83 -11.82
CA LEU A 215 -4.56 -8.11 -11.27
C LEU A 215 -3.87 -9.29 -11.96
N SER A 216 -3.64 -10.37 -11.21
CA SER A 216 -3.18 -11.64 -11.79
C SER A 216 -4.19 -12.19 -12.81
N ALA A 217 -3.72 -13.03 -13.73
CA ALA A 217 -4.62 -13.69 -14.68
C ALA A 217 -5.69 -14.55 -13.97
N SER A 218 -5.34 -15.14 -12.82
CA SER A 218 -6.27 -15.94 -12.03
C SER A 218 -7.37 -15.08 -11.40
N MET A 219 -7.00 -13.91 -10.86
CA MET A 219 -7.96 -12.96 -10.30
C MET A 219 -8.82 -12.30 -11.38
N GLN A 220 -8.24 -11.93 -12.54
CA GLN A 220 -9.01 -11.43 -13.68
C GLN A 220 -10.08 -12.43 -14.15
N ALA A 221 -9.77 -13.73 -14.15
CA ALA A 221 -10.76 -14.76 -14.50
C ALA A 221 -11.92 -14.85 -13.48
N LYS A 222 -11.63 -14.71 -12.18
CA LYS A 222 -12.66 -14.64 -11.12
C LYS A 222 -13.53 -13.40 -11.30
N VAL A 223 -12.91 -12.23 -11.50
CA VAL A 223 -13.61 -10.96 -11.73
C VAL A 223 -14.48 -11.03 -12.98
N LYS A 224 -13.98 -11.60 -14.08
CA LYS A 224 -14.76 -11.82 -15.30
C LYS A 224 -15.99 -12.68 -15.02
N THR A 225 -15.85 -13.76 -14.25
CA THR A 225 -16.98 -14.63 -13.88
C THR A 225 -18.04 -13.87 -13.08
N ALA A 226 -17.63 -13.01 -12.14
CA ALA A 226 -18.55 -12.16 -11.39
C ALA A 226 -19.28 -11.15 -12.30
N ILE A 227 -18.54 -10.48 -13.20
CA ILE A 227 -19.10 -9.54 -14.19
C ILE A 227 -20.08 -10.24 -15.12
N ASP A 228 -19.80 -11.50 -15.49
CA ASP A 228 -20.68 -12.27 -16.36
C ASP A 228 -22.04 -12.58 -15.76
N SER A 229 -22.16 -12.52 -14.42
CA SER A 229 -23.42 -12.70 -13.69
C SER A 229 -24.34 -11.47 -13.67
N VAL A 230 -23.85 -10.30 -14.11
CA VAL A 230 -24.64 -9.07 -14.20
C VAL A 230 -25.70 -9.20 -15.30
N LYS A 231 -26.95 -8.85 -14.97
CA LYS A 231 -28.13 -9.00 -15.84
C LYS A 231 -29.08 -7.81 -15.77
#